data_AF-A0A2E0UX38-F1
#
_entry.id   AF-A0A2E0UX38-F1
#
_cell.length_a   1.000
_cell.length_b   1.000
_cell.length_c   1.000
_cell.angle_alpha   90.00
_cell.angle_beta   90.00
_cell.angle_gamma   90.00
#
_symmetry.space_group_name_H-M   'P 1'
#
loop_
_entity.id
_entity.type
_entity.pdbx_description
1 polymer ?
#
loop_
_entity_poly.entity_id
_entity_poly.type
_entity_poly.pdbx_seq_one_letter_code
_entity_poly.pdbx_strand_id
1 'polypeptide(L)'
;MNDNKSKRTDVDIASEFDRLFDEIPEPNTEEEIRAFLEEANYDVEKLKTAGAIFVRDLIASNWRFANIQDMHDVTEEINAVPLRKGWNRDQITSAIKKITIALGTTGTQPTLAFRNLDRLSDSDLITILQELEYTAHQNGITTDLD
;
A
#
# COMPACT_ATOMS: atom_id res chain seq x y z
N MET A 1 -21.89 -44.19 24.61
CA MET A 1 -22.79 -43.31 23.84
C MET A 1 -21.94 -42.17 23.29
N ASN A 2 -21.79 -42.15 21.97
CA ASN A 2 -21.33 -41.09 21.06
C ASN A 2 -20.25 -40.09 21.52
N ASP A 3 -18.98 -40.47 21.35
CA ASP A 3 -17.93 -39.50 21.03
C ASP A 3 -18.01 -39.17 19.54
N ASN A 4 -18.98 -38.34 19.17
CA ASN A 4 -19.04 -37.77 17.82
C ASN A 4 -17.93 -36.72 17.71
N LYS A 5 -16.70 -37.16 17.41
CA LYS A 5 -15.65 -36.28 16.90
C LYS A 5 -16.14 -35.73 15.57
N SER A 6 -16.82 -34.58 15.62
CA SER A 6 -17.21 -33.82 14.44
C SER A 6 -15.99 -33.76 13.51
N LYS A 7 -16.16 -34.20 12.27
CA LYS A 7 -15.11 -34.08 11.27
C LYS A 7 -14.79 -32.59 11.15
N ARG A 8 -13.55 -32.20 11.46
CA ARG A 8 -13.07 -30.84 11.23
C ARG A 8 -13.38 -30.48 9.78
N THR A 9 -14.13 -29.41 9.60
CA THR A 9 -14.49 -28.88 8.29
C THR A 9 -13.32 -28.05 7.75
N ASP A 10 -13.27 -27.84 6.44
CA ASP A 10 -12.22 -27.00 5.82
C ASP A 10 -12.21 -25.58 6.39
N VAL A 11 -13.36 -25.10 6.89
CA VAL A 11 -13.49 -23.83 7.61
C VAL A 11 -12.76 -23.88 8.97
N ASP A 12 -12.90 -24.97 9.72
CA ASP A 12 -12.18 -25.15 10.99
C ASP A 12 -10.66 -25.20 10.78
N ILE A 13 -10.21 -25.75 9.65
CA ILE A 13 -8.79 -25.79 9.28
C ILE A 13 -8.30 -24.39 8.91
N ALA A 14 -9.05 -23.66 8.08
CA ALA A 14 -8.69 -22.29 7.70
C ALA A 14 -8.62 -21.34 8.92
N SER A 15 -9.57 -21.45 9.86
CA SER A 15 -9.56 -20.66 11.09
C SER A 15 -8.41 -21.01 12.03
N GLU A 16 -7.95 -22.26 12.06
CA GLU A 16 -6.72 -22.61 12.79
C GLU A 16 -5.46 -22.07 12.11
N PHE A 17 -5.43 -22.01 10.76
CA PHE A 17 -4.33 -21.38 10.03
C PHE A 17 -4.27 -19.87 10.25
N ASP A 18 -5.38 -19.15 10.13
CA ASP A 18 -5.43 -17.70 10.39
C ASP A 18 -4.96 -17.39 11.81
N ARG A 19 -5.42 -18.18 12.79
CA ARG A 19 -4.98 -18.03 14.18
C ARG A 19 -3.48 -18.31 14.36
N LEU A 20 -2.91 -19.26 13.63
CA LEU A 20 -1.47 -19.54 13.63
C LEU A 20 -0.66 -18.37 13.06
N PHE A 21 -1.18 -17.65 12.07
CA PHE A 21 -0.53 -16.46 11.51
C PHE A 21 -0.69 -15.25 12.43
N ASP A 22 -1.83 -15.10 13.12
CA ASP A 22 -2.03 -14.05 14.14
C ASP A 22 -1.18 -14.26 15.41
N GLU A 23 -0.82 -15.50 15.73
CA GLU A 23 0.02 -15.87 16.88
C GLU A 23 1.53 -15.66 16.62
N ILE A 24 1.95 -15.50 15.36
CA ILE A 24 3.33 -15.15 15.02
C ILE A 24 3.42 -13.62 15.02
N PRO A 25 4.07 -13.00 16.03
CA PRO A 25 4.23 -11.55 16.03
C PRO A 25 4.99 -11.15 14.77
N GLU A 26 4.34 -10.35 13.91
CA GLU A 26 5.03 -9.76 12.78
C GLU A 26 6.21 -8.94 13.32
N PRO A 27 7.45 -9.24 12.91
CA PRO A 27 8.60 -8.47 13.35
C PRO A 27 8.44 -7.03 12.81
N ASN A 28 8.30 -6.06 13.71
CA ASN A 28 7.97 -4.68 13.37
C ASN A 28 9.20 -3.76 13.41
N THR A 29 10.33 -4.26 13.92
CA THR A 29 11.60 -3.55 13.98
C THR A 29 12.64 -4.21 13.09
N GLU A 30 13.63 -3.43 12.64
CA GLU A 30 14.69 -3.94 11.76
C GLU A 30 15.49 -5.06 12.46
N GLU A 31 15.67 -4.96 13.77
CA GLU A 31 16.32 -5.94 14.61
C GLU A 31 15.52 -7.25 14.71
N GLU A 32 14.20 -7.18 14.89
CA GLU A 32 13.32 -8.36 14.92
C GLU A 32 13.28 -9.05 13.55
N ILE A 33 13.21 -8.28 12.47
CA ILE A 33 13.21 -8.81 11.10
C ILE A 33 14.54 -9.51 10.82
N ARG A 34 15.66 -8.90 11.22
CA ARG A 34 16.99 -9.50 11.08
C ARG A 34 17.09 -10.80 11.84
N ALA A 35 16.70 -10.81 13.12
CA ALA A 35 16.75 -12.00 13.96
C ALA A 35 15.91 -13.15 13.39
N PHE A 36 14.70 -12.83 12.90
CA PHE A 36 13.81 -13.80 12.27
C PHE A 36 14.41 -14.41 11.00
N LEU A 37 15.00 -13.58 10.14
CA LEU A 37 15.64 -14.04 8.90
C LEU A 37 16.90 -14.88 9.18
N GLU A 38 17.71 -14.48 10.17
CA GLU A 38 18.88 -15.23 10.60
C GLU A 38 18.50 -16.58 11.22
N GLU A 39 17.43 -16.64 12.04
CA GLU A 39 16.90 -17.88 12.61
C GLU A 39 16.37 -18.83 11.52
N ALA A 40 15.78 -18.28 10.46
CA ALA A 40 15.40 -19.02 9.26
C ALA A 40 16.60 -19.36 8.33
N ASN A 41 17.84 -19.10 8.77
CA ASN A 41 19.09 -19.42 8.09
C ASN A 41 19.28 -18.67 6.75
N TYR A 42 18.69 -17.48 6.63
CA TYR A 42 18.92 -16.57 5.51
C TYR A 42 20.12 -15.65 5.79
N ASP A 43 20.83 -15.31 4.71
CA ASP A 43 21.87 -14.27 4.74
C ASP A 43 21.22 -12.90 4.50
N VAL A 44 21.03 -12.15 5.59
CA VAL A 44 20.33 -10.85 5.59
C VAL A 44 21.05 -9.83 4.71
N GLU A 45 22.37 -9.78 4.74
CA GLU A 45 23.15 -8.80 3.96
C GLU A 45 23.08 -9.12 2.46
N LYS A 46 23.10 -10.42 2.11
CA LYS A 46 22.89 -10.85 0.73
C LYS A 46 21.48 -10.54 0.23
N LEU A 47 20.46 -10.74 1.08
CA LEU A 47 19.06 -10.39 0.77
C LEU A 47 18.88 -8.88 0.58
N LYS A 48 19.43 -8.06 1.47
CA LYS A 48 19.44 -6.59 1.34
C LYS A 48 20.09 -6.17 0.03
N THR A 49 21.25 -6.74 -0.28
CA THR A 49 21.97 -6.44 -1.52
C THR A 49 21.17 -6.85 -2.76
N ALA A 50 20.60 -8.07 -2.78
CA ALA A 50 19.79 -8.55 -3.89
C ALA A 50 18.50 -7.73 -4.07
N GLY A 51 17.84 -7.37 -2.98
CA GLY A 51 16.66 -6.49 -3.00
C GLY A 51 16.99 -5.10 -3.54
N ALA A 52 18.10 -4.51 -3.09
CA ALA A 52 18.54 -3.20 -3.58
C ALA A 52 18.89 -3.22 -5.07
N ILE A 53 19.52 -4.29 -5.56
CA ILE A 53 19.79 -4.49 -6.99
C ILE A 53 18.48 -4.66 -7.75
N PHE A 54 17.58 -5.51 -7.29
CA PHE A 54 16.27 -5.72 -7.91
C PHE A 54 15.47 -4.43 -8.03
N VAL A 55 15.39 -3.63 -6.95
CA VAL A 55 14.71 -2.33 -6.97
C VAL A 55 15.39 -1.36 -7.92
N ARG A 56 16.74 -1.29 -7.90
CA ARG A 56 17.50 -0.44 -8.82
C ARG A 56 17.28 -0.82 -10.28
N ASP A 57 17.24 -2.12 -10.59
CA ASP A 57 17.02 -2.62 -11.94
C ASP A 57 15.56 -2.38 -12.37
N LEU A 58 14.60 -2.53 -11.45
CA LEU A 58 13.19 -2.17 -11.68
C LEU A 58 13.02 -0.67 -11.96
N ILE A 59 13.74 0.18 -11.22
CA ILE A 59 13.79 1.63 -11.42
C ILE A 59 14.43 1.94 -12.78
N ALA A 60 15.62 1.42 -13.06
CA ALA A 60 16.36 1.70 -14.28
C ALA A 60 15.66 1.17 -15.55
N SER A 61 14.91 0.07 -15.45
CA SER A 61 14.14 -0.51 -16.56
C SER A 61 12.80 0.16 -16.81
N ASN A 62 12.34 1.03 -15.91
CA ASN A 62 11.09 1.75 -16.05
C ASN A 62 11.38 3.21 -16.40
N TRP A 63 10.99 3.63 -17.60
CA TRP A 63 11.22 4.98 -18.11
C TRP A 63 10.67 6.09 -17.20
N ARG A 64 9.69 5.77 -16.33
CA ARG A 64 9.13 6.69 -15.32
C ARG A 64 10.09 6.99 -14.16
N PHE A 65 11.16 6.22 -14.00
CA PHE A 65 12.13 6.36 -12.91
C PHE A 65 13.57 6.58 -13.42
N ALA A 66 13.71 7.07 -14.66
CA ALA A 66 15.00 7.31 -15.31
C ALA A 66 15.88 8.34 -14.58
N ASN A 67 15.31 9.15 -13.68
CA ASN A 67 16.01 10.10 -12.85
C ASN A 67 15.48 10.06 -11.41
N ILE A 68 16.33 9.64 -10.48
CA ILE A 68 16.01 9.54 -9.05
C ILE A 68 15.76 10.94 -8.46
N GLN A 69 16.40 11.98 -9.00
CA GLN A 69 16.16 13.35 -8.54
C GLN A 69 14.74 13.80 -8.90
N ASP A 70 14.28 13.52 -10.12
CA ASP A 70 12.91 13.84 -10.53
C ASP A 70 11.88 13.10 -9.68
N MET A 71 12.20 11.88 -9.20
CA MET A 71 11.35 11.18 -8.23
C MET A 71 11.31 11.89 -6.87
N HIS A 72 12.45 12.34 -6.36
CA HIS A 72 12.50 13.08 -5.10
C HIS A 72 11.74 14.40 -5.21
N ASP A 73 11.94 15.14 -6.29
CA ASP A 73 11.27 16.41 -6.54
C ASP A 73 9.75 16.22 -6.66
N VAL A 74 9.28 15.21 -7.42
CA VAL A 74 7.85 14.86 -7.50
C VAL A 74 7.30 14.41 -6.15
N THR A 75 8.07 13.66 -5.36
CA THR A 75 7.65 13.21 -4.02
C THR A 75 7.53 14.39 -3.06
N GLU A 76 8.46 15.35 -3.11
CA GLU A 76 8.37 16.60 -2.34
C GLU A 76 7.14 17.42 -2.73
N GLU A 77 6.85 17.52 -4.03
CA GLU A 77 5.66 18.21 -4.53
C GLU A 77 4.35 17.53 -4.10
N ILE A 78 4.29 16.19 -4.13
CA ILE A 78 3.14 15.42 -3.62
C ILE A 78 2.98 15.66 -2.12
N ASN A 79 4.08 15.59 -1.35
CA ASN A 79 4.06 15.78 0.09
C ASN A 79 3.69 17.21 0.51
N ALA A 80 3.85 18.20 -0.38
CA ALA A 80 3.39 19.56 -0.14
C ALA A 80 1.86 19.69 -0.19
N VAL A 81 1.13 18.74 -0.80
CA VAL A 81 -0.33 18.70 -0.75
C VAL A 81 -0.75 18.37 0.69
N PRO A 82 -1.57 19.22 1.35
CA PRO A 82 -1.90 19.02 2.75
C PRO A 82 -2.77 17.78 2.96
N LEU A 83 -2.31 16.90 3.85
CA LEU A 83 -3.09 15.74 4.29
C LEU A 83 -4.40 16.19 4.92
N ARG A 84 -5.53 15.59 4.52
CA ARG A 84 -6.87 15.82 5.09
C ARG A 84 -7.03 15.18 6.47
N LYS A 85 -6.20 15.61 7.44
CA LYS A 85 -6.21 15.12 8.82
C LYS A 85 -7.52 15.51 9.51
N GLY A 86 -8.31 14.52 9.92
CA GLY A 86 -9.60 14.71 10.59
C GLY A 86 -10.83 14.34 9.76
N TRP A 87 -10.63 13.97 8.48
CA TRP A 87 -11.68 13.35 7.69
C TRP A 87 -11.90 11.90 8.12
N ASN A 88 -13.17 11.48 8.13
CA ASN A 88 -13.51 10.08 8.34
C ASN A 88 -13.31 9.27 7.06
N ARG A 89 -13.27 7.94 7.22
CA ARG A 89 -13.02 6.99 6.13
C ARG A 89 -13.98 7.13 4.95
N ASP A 90 -15.26 7.41 5.21
CA ASP A 90 -16.28 7.58 4.17
C ASP A 90 -16.06 8.86 3.35
N GLN A 91 -15.64 9.95 4.01
CA GLN A 91 -15.27 11.20 3.35
C GLN A 91 -14.06 11.00 2.44
N ILE A 92 -13.01 10.35 2.95
CA ILE A 92 -11.78 10.07 2.19
C ILE A 92 -12.10 9.17 0.97
N THR A 93 -12.84 8.08 1.19
CA THR A 93 -13.21 7.14 0.13
C THR A 93 -14.08 7.81 -0.94
N SER A 94 -14.99 8.71 -0.53
CA SER A 94 -15.84 9.46 -1.45
C SER A 94 -15.03 10.46 -2.29
N ALA A 95 -14.07 11.15 -1.69
CA ALA A 95 -13.17 12.05 -2.40
C ALA A 95 -12.28 11.31 -3.40
N ILE A 96 -11.67 10.19 -3.00
CA ILE A 96 -10.90 9.32 -3.90
C ILE A 96 -11.73 8.96 -5.13
N LYS A 97 -12.99 8.55 -4.95
CA LYS A 97 -13.90 8.21 -6.07
C LYS A 97 -14.19 9.42 -6.96
N LYS A 98 -14.52 10.58 -6.38
CA LYS A 98 -14.80 11.82 -7.14
C LYS A 98 -13.61 12.24 -8.01
N ILE A 99 -12.42 12.29 -7.42
CA ILE A 99 -11.20 12.69 -8.12
C ILE A 99 -10.83 11.66 -9.20
N THR A 100 -10.93 10.36 -8.89
CA THR A 100 -10.68 9.28 -9.85
C THR A 100 -11.60 9.39 -11.07
N ILE A 101 -12.88 9.69 -10.86
CA ILE A 101 -13.83 9.90 -11.97
C ILE A 101 -13.45 11.13 -12.78
N ALA A 102 -13.15 12.26 -12.13
CA ALA A 102 -12.77 13.49 -12.80
C ALA A 102 -11.52 13.31 -13.67
N LEU A 103 -10.48 12.67 -13.15
CA LEU A 103 -9.28 12.27 -13.88
C LEU A 103 -9.60 11.32 -15.05
N GLY A 104 -10.49 10.35 -14.83
CA GLY A 104 -10.96 9.45 -15.88
C GLY A 104 -11.63 10.19 -17.05
N THR A 105 -12.35 11.29 -16.79
CA THR A 105 -13.00 12.09 -17.84
C THR A 105 -12.03 12.90 -18.70
N THR A 106 -10.83 13.20 -18.22
CA THR A 106 -9.79 13.91 -18.99
C THR A 106 -8.89 12.97 -19.81
N GLY A 107 -9.16 11.66 -19.77
CA GLY A 107 -8.29 10.64 -20.38
C GLY A 107 -7.02 10.37 -19.57
N THR A 108 -6.84 11.07 -18.44
CA THR A 108 -5.74 10.86 -17.49
C THR A 108 -6.18 9.81 -16.48
N GLN A 109 -6.11 8.53 -16.83
CA GLN A 109 -6.40 7.51 -15.82
C GLN A 109 -5.31 7.52 -14.74
N PRO A 110 -5.67 7.57 -13.45
CA PRO A 110 -4.70 7.28 -12.41
C PRO A 110 -4.11 5.91 -12.68
N THR A 111 -2.78 5.79 -12.60
CA THR A 111 -2.06 4.54 -12.88
C THR A 111 -2.46 3.39 -11.97
N LEU A 112 -3.09 3.71 -10.82
CA LEU A 112 -3.57 2.76 -9.84
C LEU A 112 -5.08 2.57 -10.01
N ALA A 113 -5.48 1.38 -10.44
CA ALA A 113 -6.86 0.94 -10.26
C ALA A 113 -7.04 0.57 -8.79
N PHE A 114 -7.56 1.50 -7.97
CA PHE A 114 -7.79 1.26 -6.55
C PHE A 114 -8.91 0.23 -6.36
N ARG A 115 -8.53 -1.04 -6.23
CA ARG A 115 -9.44 -2.13 -5.85
C ARG A 115 -9.42 -2.29 -4.34
N ASN A 116 -10.59 -2.51 -3.75
CA ASN A 116 -10.77 -2.79 -2.33
C ASN A 116 -10.34 -1.64 -1.39
N LEU A 117 -10.75 -0.40 -1.67
CA LEU A 117 -10.55 0.75 -0.75
C LEU A 117 -11.06 0.47 0.67
N ASP A 118 -12.03 -0.43 0.82
CA ASP A 118 -12.58 -0.91 2.09
C ASP A 118 -11.57 -1.69 2.94
N ARG A 119 -10.49 -2.22 2.36
CA ARG A 119 -9.48 -3.03 3.06
C ARG A 119 -8.19 -2.29 3.41
N LEU A 120 -8.01 -1.07 2.92
CA LEU A 120 -6.80 -0.28 3.14
C LEU A 120 -6.80 0.37 4.53
N SER A 121 -5.63 0.66 5.09
CA SER A 121 -5.58 1.44 6.33
C SER A 121 -6.04 2.88 6.08
N ASP A 122 -6.47 3.60 7.12
CA ASP A 122 -6.84 5.02 6.97
C ASP A 122 -5.64 5.87 6.53
N SER A 123 -4.42 5.53 6.96
CA SER A 123 -3.19 6.17 6.49
C SER A 123 -2.97 5.97 4.99
N ASP A 124 -3.17 4.75 4.48
CA ASP A 124 -3.01 4.48 3.05
C ASP A 124 -4.05 5.24 2.22
N LEU A 125 -5.30 5.29 2.70
CA LEU A 125 -6.37 6.05 2.05
C LEU A 125 -6.05 7.55 1.99
N ILE A 126 -5.46 8.12 3.06
CA ILE A 126 -5.06 9.53 3.07
C ILE A 126 -3.92 9.78 2.08
N THR A 127 -2.90 8.91 2.04
CA THR A 127 -1.78 9.04 1.09
C THR A 127 -2.26 8.92 -0.36
N ILE A 128 -3.16 7.97 -0.63
CA ILE A 128 -3.80 7.83 -1.96
C ILE A 128 -4.57 9.09 -2.34
N LEU A 129 -5.33 9.67 -1.41
CA LEU A 129 -6.06 10.90 -1.66
C LEU A 129 -5.10 12.06 -1.99
N GLN A 130 -3.98 12.17 -1.27
CA GLN A 130 -2.96 13.20 -1.49
C GLN A 130 -2.34 13.10 -2.90
N GLU A 131 -1.97 11.90 -3.35
CA GLU A 131 -1.45 11.67 -4.70
C GLU A 131 -2.48 12.01 -5.79
N LEU A 132 -3.75 11.69 -5.55
CA LEU A 132 -4.84 12.00 -6.46
C LEU A 132 -5.13 13.50 -6.54
N GLU A 133 -5.12 14.22 -5.42
CA GLU A 133 -5.24 15.67 -5.38
C GLU A 133 -4.08 16.32 -6.16
N TYR A 134 -2.84 15.91 -5.93
CA TYR A 134 -1.68 16.39 -6.70
C TYR A 134 -1.86 16.16 -8.20
N THR A 135 -2.24 14.94 -8.60
CA THR A 135 -2.44 14.59 -10.01
C THR A 135 -3.56 15.42 -10.62
N ALA A 136 -4.67 15.64 -9.91
CA ALA A 136 -5.76 16.49 -10.36
C ALA A 136 -5.29 17.95 -10.55
N HIS A 137 -4.53 18.50 -9.62
CA HIS A 137 -3.97 19.85 -9.72
C HIS A 137 -3.05 20.02 -10.94
N GLN A 138 -2.14 19.07 -11.17
CA GLN A 138 -1.25 19.08 -12.34
C GLN A 138 -2.02 19.03 -13.67
N ASN A 139 -3.20 18.39 -13.67
CA ASN A 139 -4.07 18.30 -14.85
C ASN A 139 -5.10 19.45 -14.93
N GLY A 140 -5.00 20.47 -14.06
CA GLY A 140 -5.92 21.62 -14.04
C GLY A 140 -7.33 21.29 -13.57
N ILE A 141 -7.52 20.15 -12.89
CA ILE A 141 -8.81 19.70 -12.36
C ILE A 141 -8.95 20.23 -10.94
N THR A 142 -9.89 21.14 -10.73
CA THR A 142 -10.30 21.57 -9.38
C THR A 142 -11.50 20.73 -8.96
N THR A 143 -11.32 19.88 -7.95
CA THR A 143 -12.43 19.17 -7.32
C THR A 143 -12.83 19.90 -6.06
N ASP A 144 -14.09 20.32 -5.98
CA ASP A 144 -14.64 20.89 -4.75
C ASP A 144 -14.93 19.73 -3.80
N LEU A 145 -14.09 19.64 -2.76
CA LEU A 145 -14.05 18.53 -1.82
C LEU A 145 -14.64 18.92 -0.46
N ASP A 146 -15.05 20.19 -0.29
CA ASP A 146 -15.68 20.70 0.93
C ASP A 146 -17.18 20.35 1.03
#